data_AF-A0A7Y9SSY6-F1
#
_entry.id   AF-A0A7Y9SSY6-F1
#
_cell.length_a   1.000
_cell.length_b   1.000
_cell.length_c   1.000
_cell.angle_alpha   90.00
_cell.angle_beta   90.00
_cell.angle_gamma   90.00
#
_symmetry.space_group_name_H-M   'P 1'
#
loop_
_entity.id
_entity.type
_entity.pdbx_description
1 polymer ?
#
loop_
_entity_poly.entity_id
_entity_poly.type
_entity_poly.pdbx_seq_one_letter_code
_entity_poly.pdbx_strand_id
1 'polypeptide(L)' 'MTTPVPYAEFIARRRARVVFSAFAGVGSELHVAVRLGRRARGIELKPSYWRTACQYLHELEAEIAAPKLTDLLTAEDSSS' A
#
# COMPACT_ATOMS: atom_id res chain seq x y z
N MET A 1 13.23 -37.15 29.39
CA MET A 1 12.12 -36.17 29.38
C MET A 1 12.59 -34.95 28.61
N THR A 2 12.14 -34.82 27.36
CA THR A 2 12.44 -33.70 26.46
C THR A 2 11.68 -32.46 26.90
N THR A 3 12.37 -31.36 27.14
CA THR A 3 11.75 -30.02 27.26
C THR A 3 11.20 -29.60 25.90
N PRO A 4 9.93 -29.14 25.79
CA PRO A 4 9.39 -28.68 24.53
C PRO A 4 10.03 -27.35 24.11
N VAL A 5 10.47 -27.28 22.86
CA VAL A 5 10.89 -26.05 22.19
C VAL A 5 9.62 -25.22 21.93
N PRO A 6 9.49 -23.97 22.41
CA PRO A 6 8.29 -23.17 22.21
C PRO A 6 8.30 -22.59 20.78
N TYR A 7 7.93 -23.40 19.79
CA TYR A 7 7.75 -22.93 18.40
C TYR A 7 6.52 -22.02 18.21
N ALA A 8 5.81 -21.68 19.28
CA ALA A 8 4.65 -20.79 19.27
C ALA A 8 4.96 -19.45 19.94
N GLU A 9 6.11 -18.85 19.64
CA GLU A 9 6.39 -17.48 20.05
C GLU A 9 5.68 -16.50 19.10
N PHE A 10 4.42 -16.24 19.42
CA PHE A 10 3.89 -14.88 19.47
C PHE A 10 4.21 -13.97 18.26
N ILE A 11 3.54 -14.20 17.12
CA ILE A 11 3.34 -13.09 16.15
C ILE A 11 2.32 -12.14 16.78
N ALA A 12 2.81 -11.31 17.71
CA ALA A 12 2.12 -10.12 18.16
C ALA A 12 1.70 -9.32 16.93
N ARG A 13 0.39 -9.17 16.77
CA ARG A 13 -0.34 -8.19 15.95
C ARG A 13 0.52 -6.96 15.63
N ARG A 14 1.34 -7.03 14.57
CA ARG A 14 2.17 -5.90 14.15
C ARG A 14 1.21 -4.87 13.56
N ARG A 15 0.88 -3.84 14.36
CA ARG A 15 0.16 -2.64 13.89
C ARG A 15 0.75 -2.23 12.54
N ALA A 16 -0.12 -1.95 11.56
CA ALA A 16 0.25 -1.67 10.18
C ALA A 16 1.47 -0.72 10.09
N ARG A 17 2.67 -1.29 9.90
CA ARG A 17 3.91 -0.52 9.86
C ARG A 17 3.94 0.25 8.55
N VAL A 18 4.07 1.56 8.66
CA VAL A 18 4.29 2.47 7.52
C VAL A 18 5.54 2.03 6.78
N VAL A 19 5.45 1.94 5.45
CA VAL A 19 6.62 1.82 4.57
C VAL A 19 7.28 3.17 4.51
N PHE A 20 8.53 3.25 4.94
CA PHE A 20 9.28 4.49 4.93
C PHE A 20 10.45 4.40 3.94
N SER A 21 10.58 5.41 3.07
CA SER A 21 11.73 5.55 2.17
C SER A 21 12.41 6.92 2.39
N ALA A 22 13.66 6.90 2.83
CA ALA A 22 14.44 8.14 3.06
C ALA A 22 14.85 8.85 1.76
N PHE A 23 14.83 8.11 0.64
CA PHE A 23 15.17 8.58 -0.70
C PHE A 23 14.09 8.06 -1.65
N ALA A 24 12.93 8.71 -1.63
CA ALA A 24 11.76 8.24 -2.36
C ALA A 24 11.94 8.30 -3.89
N GLY A 25 12.88 9.12 -4.39
CA GLY A 25 13.07 9.33 -5.82
C GLY A 25 11.78 9.80 -6.47
N VAL A 26 11.42 9.18 -7.60
CA VAL A 26 10.13 9.42 -8.28
C VAL A 26 8.94 8.71 -7.64
N GLY A 27 9.10 8.10 -6.46
CA GLY A 27 8.00 7.55 -5.65
C GLY A 27 7.60 6.11 -5.93
N SER A 28 8.39 5.33 -6.70
CA SER A 28 8.04 3.95 -7.10
C SER A 28 7.82 3.00 -5.91
N GLU A 29 8.68 3.06 -4.89
CA GLU A 29 8.53 2.25 -3.67
C GLU A 29 7.26 2.60 -2.88
N LEU A 30 6.94 3.90 -2.79
CA LEU A 30 5.73 4.39 -2.12
C LEU A 30 4.48 3.97 -2.88
N HIS A 31 4.49 4.13 -4.20
CA HIS A 31 3.41 3.75 -5.10
C HIS A 31 3.08 2.26 -4.96
N VAL A 32 4.08 1.38 -5.00
CA VAL A 32 3.86 -0.07 -4.80
C VAL A 32 3.33 -0.36 -3.40
N ALA A 33 3.86 0.28 -2.36
CA ALA A 33 3.35 0.10 -1.00
C ALA A 33 1.86 0.47 -0.87
N VAL A 34 1.45 1.63 -1.41
CA VAL A 34 0.06 2.09 -1.39
C VAL A 34 -0.84 1.17 -2.22
N ARG A 35 -0.40 0.76 -3.40
CA ARG A 35 -1.12 -0.19 -4.26
C ARG A 35 -1.38 -1.52 -3.57
N LEU A 36 -0.47 -1.96 -2.70
CA LEU A 36 -0.61 -3.17 -1.87
C LEU A 36 -1.42 -2.94 -0.58
N GLY A 37 -2.12 -1.80 -0.45
CA GLY A 37 -2.95 -1.47 0.70
C GLY A 37 -2.15 -1.08 1.95
N ARG A 38 -0.88 -0.69 1.81
CA ARG A 38 -0.03 -0.26 2.93
C ARG A 38 0.04 1.26 3.00
N ARG A 39 0.19 1.78 4.22
CA ARG A 39 0.55 3.17 4.44
C ARG A 39 2.02 3.38 4.06
N ALA A 40 2.32 4.46 3.33
CA ALA A 40 3.67 4.80 2.91
C ALA A 40 4.03 6.25 3.25
N ARG A 41 5.31 6.53 3.49
CA ARG A 41 5.85 7.88 3.67
C ARG A 41 7.26 7.95 3.08
N GLY A 42 7.57 9.01 2.35
CA GLY A 42 8.90 9.19 1.80
C GLY A 42 9.43 10.61 1.90
N ILE A 43 10.74 10.74 1.79
CA ILE A 43 11.45 12.02 1.73
C ILE A 43 12.19 12.08 0.40
N GLU A 44 12.12 13.22 -0.27
CA GLU A 44 12.86 13.49 -1.51
C GLU A 44 13.24 14.96 -1.53
N LEU A 45 14.50 15.26 -1.84
CA LEU A 45 15.02 16.63 -1.81
C LEU A 45 14.94 17.30 -3.19
N LYS A 46 15.03 16.54 -4.28
CA LYS A 46 14.98 17.11 -5.63
C LYS A 46 13.53 17.50 -5.97
N PRO A 47 13.22 18.79 -6.20
CA PRO A 47 11.83 19.22 -6.37
C PRO A 47 11.12 18.57 -7.56
N SER A 48 11.83 18.30 -8.67
CA SER A 48 11.23 17.62 -9.82
C SER A 48 10.81 16.19 -9.49
N TYR A 49 11.63 15.44 -8.75
CA TYR A 49 11.31 14.07 -8.35
C TYR A 49 10.20 14.03 -7.32
N TRP A 50 10.24 14.95 -6.34
CA TRP A 50 9.16 15.11 -5.38
C TRP A 50 7.81 15.36 -6.06
N ARG A 51 7.75 16.27 -7.05
CA ARG A 51 6.52 16.54 -7.81
C ARG A 51 6.03 15.31 -8.57
N THR A 52 6.93 14.59 -9.25
CA THR A 52 6.60 13.34 -9.94
C THR A 52 6.06 12.28 -8.97
N ALA A 53 6.68 12.12 -7.80
CA ALA A 53 6.21 11.19 -6.78
C ALA A 53 4.80 11.54 -6.28
N CYS A 54 4.52 12.82 -6.03
CA CYS A 54 3.18 13.29 -5.66
C CYS A 54 2.15 13.04 -6.77
N GLN A 55 2.52 13.31 -8.02
CA GLN A 55 1.65 13.07 -9.17
C GLN A 55 1.26 11.58 -9.27
N TYR A 56 2.23 10.67 -9.25
CA TYR A 56 1.95 9.23 -9.35
C TYR A 56 1.15 8.70 -8.16
N LEU A 57 1.37 9.21 -6.95
CA LEU A 57 0.57 8.82 -5.79
C LEU A 57 -0.89 9.32 -5.92
N HIS A 58 -1.10 10.53 -6.45
CA HIS A 58 -2.45 11.06 -6.67
C HIS A 58 -3.20 10.31 -7.78
N GLU A 59 -2.50 9.99 -8.89
CA GLU A 59 -3.05 9.15 -9.96
C GLU A 59 -3.44 7.76 -9.43
N LEU A 60 -2.61 7.16 -8.58
CA LEU A 60 -2.90 5.87 -7.94
C LEU A 60 -4.09 5.96 -6.98
N GLU A 61 -4.22 7.04 -6.19
CA GLU A 61 -5.38 7.26 -5.33
C GLU A 61 -6.67 7.30 -6.15
N ALA A 62 -6.66 7.99 -7.30
CA ALA A 62 -7.78 8.02 -8.23
C ALA A 62 -8.07 6.64 -8.84
N GLU A 63 -7.04 5.88 -9.22
CA GLU A 63 -7.19 4.50 -9.74
C GLU A 63 -7.82 3.57 -8.70
N ILE A 64 -7.38 3.65 -7.44
CA ILE A 64 -7.90 2.81 -6.35
C ILE A 64 -9.35 3.17 -6.02
N ALA A 65 -9.72 4.45 -6.10
CA ALA A 65 -11.07 4.91 -5.79
C ALA A 65 -12.07 4.69 -6.93
N ALA A 66 -11.59 4.51 -8.17
CA ALA A 66 -12.45 4.30 -9.33
C ALA A 66 -13.18 2.95 -9.24
N PRO A 67 -14.50 2.91 -9.47
CA PRO A 67 -15.25 1.66 -9.55
C PRO A 67 -14.74 0.84 -10.74
N LYS A 68 -14.54 -0.45 -10.52
CA LYS A 68 -14.10 -1.36 -11.57
C LYS A 68 -15.30 -1.82 -12.37
N LEU A 69 -15.07 -2.17 -13.64
CA LEU A 69 -16.11 -2.75 -14.49
C LEU A 69 -16.78 -3.97 -13.84
N THR A 70 -15.99 -4.79 -13.13
CA THR A 70 -16.51 -5.94 -12.38
C THR A 70 -17.50 -5.56 -11.29
N ASP A 71 -17.27 -4.43 -10.61
CA ASP A 71 -18.15 -3.97 -9.54
C ASP A 71 -19.53 -3.59 -10.09
N LEU A 72 -19.56 -3.01 -11.30
CA LEU A 72 -20.79 -2.67 -12.01
C LEU A 72 -21.56 -3.92 -12.44
N LEU A 73 -20.88 -4.94 -12.97
CA LEU A 73 -21.53 -6.18 -13.40
C LEU A 73 -22.19 -6.91 -12.22
N THR A 74 -21.54 -6.92 -11.04
CA THR A 74 -22.11 -7.57 -9.85
C THR A 74 -23.32 -6.84 -9.25
N ALA A 75 -23.46 -5.53 -9.50
CA ALA A 75 -24.58 -4.74 -9.01
C ALA A 75 -25.88 -5.03 -9.79
N GLU A 76 -25.77 -5.32 -11.09
CA GLU A 76 -26.91 -5.68 -11.95
C GLU A 76 -27.43 -7.09 -11.64
N ASP A 77 -26.53 -8.05 -11.39
CA ASP A 77 -26.88 -9.45 -11.11
C ASP A 77 -27.62 -9.65 -9.76
N SER A 78 -27.48 -8.72 -8.82
CA SER A 78 -28.11 -8.79 -7.49
C SER A 78 -29.50 -8.16 -7.42
N SER A 79 -29.99 -7.60 -8.54
CA SER A 79 -31.32 -6.99 -8.66
C SER A 79 -32.35 -7.88 -9.37
N SER A 80 -32.05 -9.18 -9.57
CA SER A 80 -32.94 -10.21 -10.14
C SER A 80 -33.27 -11.34 -9.17
#